data_AF-A0A820R507-F1
#
_entry.id   AF-A0A820R507-F1
#
_cell.length_a   1.000
_cell.length_b   1.000
_cell.length_c   1.000
_cell.angle_alpha   90.00
_cell.angle_beta   90.00
_cell.angle_gamma   90.00
#
_symmetry.space_group_name_H-M   'P 1'
#
loop_
_entity.id
_entity.type
_entity.pdbx_description
1 polymer ?
#
loop_
_entity_poly.entity_id
_entity_poly.type
_entity_poly.pdbx_seq_one_letter_code
_entity_poly.pdbx_strand_id
1 'polypeptide(L)'
;MHATLTSTTPWRPYIPLDNRSFYEQEYPQSNLPQRISNASYQNVLRQLPSLRLIVLGCARNVERNLDAFRSHMEPIINLFHSSSRILIFESDSKDKTVKKLRQWSRIE
;
A
#
# COMPACT_ATOMS: atom_id res chain seq x y z
N MET A 1 29.72 2.88 -40.13
CA MET A 1 28.59 2.34 -39.35
C MET A 1 28.10 3.45 -38.43
N HIS A 2 26.90 3.98 -38.70
CA HIS A 2 26.31 5.13 -38.03
C HIS A 2 25.58 4.73 -36.74
N ALA A 3 25.70 5.54 -35.69
CA ALA A 3 24.70 5.67 -34.64
C ALA A 3 24.77 7.09 -34.07
N THR A 4 24.08 8.02 -34.72
CA THR A 4 23.89 9.39 -34.23
C THR A 4 22.63 9.40 -33.36
N LEU A 5 22.78 9.46 -32.04
CA LEU A 5 21.67 9.67 -31.11
C LEU A 5 21.39 11.18 -31.02
N THR A 6 20.52 11.70 -31.88
CA THR A 6 19.93 13.04 -31.73
C THR A 6 18.48 12.91 -31.31
N SER A 7 18.24 12.93 -29.99
CA SER A 7 16.93 13.21 -29.41
C SER A 7 17.08 14.38 -28.44
N THR A 8 17.23 15.59 -29.00
CA THR A 8 17.12 16.82 -28.23
C THR A 8 15.65 17.21 -28.18
N THR A 9 14.94 16.73 -27.16
CA THR A 9 13.61 17.26 -26.85
C THR A 9 13.80 18.72 -26.42
N PRO A 10 13.18 19.70 -27.09
CA PRO A 10 13.35 21.09 -26.73
C PRO A 10 12.77 21.34 -25.33
N TRP A 11 13.57 21.94 -24.45
CA TRP A 11 13.12 22.40 -23.14
C TRP A 11 11.93 23.33 -23.32
N ARG A 12 10.77 22.95 -22.77
CA ARG A 12 9.61 23.83 -22.67
C ARG A 12 9.53 24.37 -21.24
N PRO A 13 9.37 25.69 -21.04
CA PRO A 13 9.14 26.23 -19.73
C PRO A 13 7.87 25.62 -19.13
N TYR A 14 7.95 25.22 -17.87
CA TYR A 14 6.78 24.77 -17.12
C TYR A 14 5.84 25.96 -16.95
N ILE A 15 4.62 25.83 -17.50
CA ILE A 15 3.54 26.80 -17.31
C ILE A 15 2.67 26.23 -16.19
N PRO A 16 2.62 26.84 -15.00
CA PRO A 16 1.72 26.43 -13.94
C PRO A 16 0.27 26.49 -14.45
N LEU A 17 -0.54 25.48 -14.11
CA LEU A 17 -1.97 25.47 -14.43
C LEU A 17 -2.74 26.49 -13.58
N ASP A 18 -2.17 26.90 -12.44
CA ASP A 18 -2.70 27.89 -11.51
C ASP A 18 -1.71 29.04 -11.37
N ASN A 19 -2.17 30.26 -11.65
CA ASN A 19 -1.35 31.48 -11.62
C ASN A 19 -1.51 32.26 -10.30
N ARG A 20 -2.20 31.67 -9.31
CA ARG A 20 -2.33 32.23 -7.96
C ARG A 20 -1.01 32.12 -7.21
N SER A 21 -0.75 33.08 -6.34
CA SER A 21 0.40 33.00 -5.45
C SER A 21 0.24 31.82 -4.47
N PHE A 22 1.35 31.27 -3.98
CA PHE A 22 1.35 30.16 -3.02
C PHE A 22 0.43 30.41 -1.80
N TYR A 23 0.25 31.67 -1.42
CA TYR A 23 -0.57 32.10 -0.28
C TYR A 23 -2.07 32.22 -0.59
N GLU A 24 -2.44 32.28 -1.87
CA GLU A 24 -3.83 32.35 -2.34
C GLU A 24 -4.36 30.98 -2.76
N GLN A 25 -3.50 29.96 -2.75
CA GLN A 25 -3.88 28.60 -3.08
C GLN A 25 -4.71 28.02 -1.93
N GLU A 26 -5.98 27.72 -2.20
CA GLU A 26 -6.82 27.03 -1.22
C GLU A 26 -6.19 25.66 -0.91
N TYR A 27 -5.96 25.38 0.38
CA TYR A 27 -5.50 24.07 0.80
C TYR A 27 -6.51 23.02 0.33
N PRO A 28 -6.05 21.90 -0.26
CA PRO A 28 -6.95 20.83 -0.65
C PRO A 28 -7.74 20.36 0.58
N GLN A 29 -9.06 20.54 0.57
CA GLN A 29 -9.92 20.16 1.68
C GLN A 29 -9.89 18.64 1.86
N SER A 30 -9.12 18.18 2.83
CA SER A 30 -8.93 16.76 3.18
C SER A 30 -10.20 16.05 3.65
N ASN A 31 -11.25 16.81 3.96
CA ASN A 31 -12.44 16.33 4.65
C ASN A 31 -13.55 15.90 3.68
N LEU A 32 -13.38 16.14 2.38
CA LEU A 32 -14.34 15.72 1.37
C LEU A 32 -13.93 14.33 0.85
N PRO A 33 -14.87 13.38 0.71
CA PRO A 33 -14.59 12.12 0.06
C PRO A 33 -14.13 12.41 -1.37
N GLN A 34 -12.83 12.24 -1.63
CA GLN A 34 -12.29 12.41 -2.96
C GLN A 34 -12.86 11.30 -3.83
N ARG A 35 -13.71 11.69 -4.78
CA ARG A 35 -14.26 10.77 -5.77
C ARG A 35 -13.11 10.32 -6.67
N ILE A 36 -12.51 9.18 -6.31
CA ILE A 36 -11.50 8.52 -7.12
C ILE A 36 -12.16 8.23 -8.47
N SER A 37 -11.67 8.85 -9.54
CA SER A 37 -12.16 8.53 -10.88
C SER A 37 -11.91 7.04 -11.15
N ASN A 38 -12.79 6.39 -11.90
CA ASN A 38 -12.62 4.96 -12.23
C ASN A 38 -11.25 4.67 -12.87
N ALA A 39 -10.68 5.63 -13.61
CA ALA A 39 -9.32 5.54 -14.16
C ALA A 39 -8.25 5.51 -13.06
N SER A 40 -8.40 6.32 -12.00
CA SER A 40 -7.50 6.33 -10.85
C SER A 40 -7.62 5.04 -10.04
N TYR A 41 -8.82 4.49 -9.86
CA TYR A 41 -9.02 3.20 -9.20
C TYR A 41 -8.33 2.04 -9.94
N GLN A 42 -8.48 1.97 -11.27
CA GLN A 42 -7.81 0.96 -12.10
C GLN A 42 -6.28 1.10 -12.06
N ASN A 43 -5.77 2.33 -12.01
CA ASN A 43 -4.34 2.57 -11.87
C ASN A 43 -3.81 2.10 -10.52
N VAL A 44 -4.55 2.33 -9.43
CA VAL A 44 -4.19 1.81 -8.10
C VAL A 44 -4.15 0.29 -8.12
N LEU A 45 -5.20 -0.38 -8.61
CA LEU A 45 -5.23 -1.85 -8.67
C LEU A 45 -4.11 -2.44 -9.52
N ARG A 46 -3.67 -1.75 -10.58
CA ARG A 46 -2.51 -2.17 -11.38
C ARG A 46 -1.18 -2.03 -10.65
N GLN A 47 -1.08 -1.11 -9.71
CA GLN A 47 0.14 -0.86 -8.93
C GLN A 47 0.25 -1.77 -7.70
N LEU A 48 -0.85 -2.18 -7.07
CA LEU A 48 -0.80 -3.00 -5.85
C LEU A 48 0.08 -4.27 -5.99
N PRO A 49 0.03 -5.04 -7.10
CA PRO A 49 0.86 -6.24 -7.26
C PRO A 49 2.37 -5.96 -7.30
N SER A 50 2.81 -4.73 -7.56
CA SER A 50 4.24 -4.35 -7.53
C SER A 50 4.70 -3.90 -6.14
N LEU A 51 3.78 -3.64 -5.22
CA LEU A 51 4.06 -3.19 -3.86
C LEU A 51 4.09 -4.36 -2.89
N ARG A 52 5.00 -4.30 -1.91
CA ARG A 52 5.10 -5.28 -0.83
C ARG A 52 4.36 -4.76 0.40
N LEU A 53 3.43 -5.55 0.91
CA LEU A 53 2.73 -5.27 2.16
C LEU A 53 3.33 -6.09 3.30
N ILE A 54 3.56 -5.45 4.44
CA ILE A 54 3.91 -6.10 5.70
C ILE A 54 2.81 -5.74 6.69
N VAL A 55 2.11 -6.75 7.21
CA VAL A 55 1.09 -6.58 8.26
C VAL A 55 1.70 -7.00 9.59
N LEU A 56 1.67 -6.12 10.57
CA LEU A 56 2.19 -6.35 11.92
C LEU A 56 1.03 -6.55 12.89
N GLY A 57 1.03 -7.64 13.64
CA GLY A 57 -0.02 -7.96 14.62
C GLY A 57 0.54 -8.44 15.96
N CYS A 58 -0.20 -8.16 17.03
CA CYS A 58 0.06 -8.75 18.34
C CYS A 58 -0.67 -10.09 18.47
N ALA A 59 0.05 -11.13 18.89
CA ALA A 59 -0.43 -12.52 18.94
C ALA A 59 -1.76 -12.67 19.69
N ARG A 60 -1.88 -12.09 20.89
CA ARG A 60 -3.11 -12.20 21.71
C ARG A 60 -4.33 -11.57 21.02
N ASN A 61 -4.13 -10.47 20.30
CA ASN A 61 -5.22 -9.77 19.64
C ASN A 61 -5.70 -10.55 18.42
N VAL A 62 -4.75 -11.14 17.68
CA VAL A 62 -5.05 -11.99 16.53
C VAL A 62 -5.69 -13.30 16.99
N GLU A 63 -5.21 -13.96 18.05
CA GLU A 63 -5.81 -15.19 18.59
C GLU A 63 -7.27 -14.99 19.01
N ARG A 64 -7.57 -13.88 19.70
CA ARG A 64 -8.94 -13.57 20.13
C ARG A 64 -9.94 -13.43 18.97
N ASN A 65 -9.46 -13.05 17.79
CA ASN A 65 -10.30 -12.77 16.62
C ASN A 65 -9.76 -13.43 15.35
N LEU A 66 -9.24 -14.66 15.47
CA LEU A 66 -8.45 -15.27 14.41
C LEU A 66 -9.22 -15.41 13.09
N ASP A 67 -10.46 -15.89 13.15
CA ASP A 67 -11.28 -16.11 11.96
C ASP A 67 -11.61 -14.80 11.24
N ALA A 68 -11.95 -13.75 12.01
CA ALA A 68 -12.24 -12.42 11.45
C ALA A 68 -10.97 -11.79 10.87
N PHE A 69 -9.85 -11.88 11.58
CA PHE A 69 -8.57 -11.37 11.10
C PHE A 69 -8.15 -12.08 9.81
N ARG A 70 -8.29 -13.40 9.74
CA ARG A 70 -8.01 -14.18 8.54
C ARG A 70 -8.91 -13.81 7.37
N SER A 71 -10.23 -13.80 7.58
CA SER A 71 -11.23 -13.47 6.57
C SER A 71 -11.01 -12.08 5.96
N HIS A 72 -10.63 -11.11 6.79
CA HIS A 72 -10.40 -9.73 6.32
C HIS A 72 -9.02 -9.52 5.69
N MET A 73 -7.96 -10.13 6.24
CA MET A 73 -6.59 -9.86 5.80
C MET A 73 -6.17 -10.66 4.56
N GLU A 74 -6.66 -11.89 4.38
CA GLU A 74 -6.30 -12.70 3.20
C GLU A 74 -6.64 -12.01 1.88
N PRO A 75 -7.88 -11.48 1.67
CA PRO A 75 -8.22 -10.77 0.43
C PRO A 75 -7.36 -9.54 0.21
N ILE A 76 -7.07 -8.77 1.27
CA ILE A 76 -6.29 -7.54 1.19
C ILE A 76 -4.87 -7.85 0.74
N ILE A 77 -4.21 -8.81 1.37
CA ILE A 77 -2.81 -9.18 1.07
C ILE A 77 -2.68 -9.77 -0.33
N ASN A 78 -3.69 -10.50 -0.81
CA ASN A 78 -3.71 -11.05 -2.16
C ASN A 78 -3.72 -9.98 -3.27
N LEU A 79 -4.02 -8.72 -2.95
CA LEU A 79 -3.91 -7.62 -3.92
C LEU A 79 -2.45 -7.17 -4.13
N PHE A 80 -1.56 -7.49 -3.20
CA PHE A 80 -0.17 -7.04 -3.20
C PHE A 80 0.78 -8.08 -3.81
N HIS A 81 2.07 -7.73 -3.90
CA HIS A 81 3.12 -8.64 -4.36
C HIS A 81 3.12 -9.94 -3.56
N SER A 82 3.44 -11.07 -4.21
CA SER A 82 3.44 -12.42 -3.62
C SER A 82 4.39 -12.58 -2.43
N SER A 83 5.40 -11.71 -2.31
CA SER A 83 6.31 -11.66 -1.17
C SER A 83 5.78 -10.91 0.04
N SER A 84 4.51 -10.45 0.02
CA SER A 84 3.87 -9.78 1.16
C SER A 84 3.68 -10.77 2.32
N ARG A 85 3.81 -10.29 3.56
CA ARG A 85 3.87 -11.16 4.76
C ARG A 85 3.02 -10.61 5.90
N ILE A 86 2.52 -11.51 6.73
CA ILE A 86 1.93 -11.20 8.04
C ILE A 86 2.95 -11.62 9.10
N LEU A 87 3.38 -10.67 9.91
CA LEU A 87 4.27 -10.92 11.04
C LEU A 87 3.48 -10.74 12.33
N ILE A 88 3.44 -11.79 13.13
CA ILE A 88 2.73 -11.78 14.41
C ILE A 88 3.74 -11.92 15.54
N PHE A 89 3.75 -10.95 16.43
CA PHE A 89 4.67 -10.90 17.55
C PHE A 89 3.97 -11.21 18.86
N GLU A 90 4.66 -11.98 19.69
CA GLU A 90 4.27 -12.18 21.08
C GLU A 90 4.58 -10.92 21.89
N SER A 91 3.70 -10.62 22.82
CA SER A 91 3.86 -9.45 23.69
C SER A 91 4.71 -9.73 24.93
N ASP A 92 4.91 -11.01 25.27
CA ASP A 92 5.74 -11.46 26.38
C ASP A 92 6.39 -12.81 26.02
N SER A 93 7.61 -13.04 26.50
CA SER A 93 8.39 -14.27 26.43
C SER A 93 7.67 -15.55 26.92
N LYS A 94 6.64 -15.40 27.75
CA LYS A 94 5.82 -16.51 28.26
C LYS A 94 4.60 -16.81 27.39
N ASP A 95 4.28 -15.91 26.48
CA ASP A 95 3.20 -16.09 25.53
C ASP A 95 3.57 -17.26 24.60
N LYS A 96 2.62 -18.14 24.30
CA LYS A 96 2.83 -19.28 23.37
C LYS A 96 1.86 -19.20 22.21
N THR A 97 1.19 -18.06 22.07
CA THR A 97 0.13 -17.86 21.10
C THR A 97 0.63 -17.90 19.67
N VAL A 98 1.88 -17.49 19.38
CA VAL A 98 2.44 -17.63 18.03
C VAL A 98 2.57 -19.09 17.62
N LYS A 99 2.86 -20.01 18.55
CA LYS A 99 2.90 -21.45 18.23
C LYS A 99 1.54 -22.01 17.79
N LYS A 100 0.44 -21.48 18.32
CA LYS A 100 -0.92 -21.84 17.86
C LYS A 100 -1.24 -21.22 16.50
N LEU A 101 -0.80 -19.97 16.29
CA LEU A 101 -1.06 -19.21 15.07
C LEU A 101 -0.24 -19.69 13.85
N ARG A 102 0.90 -20.35 14.06
CA ARG A 102 1.73 -20.96 12.99
C ARG A 102 1.01 -22.01 12.13
N GLN A 103 -0.19 -22.45 12.52
CA GLN A 103 -1.02 -23.31 11.67
C GLN A 103 -1.59 -22.57 10.44
N TRP A 104 -1.57 -21.24 10.46
CA TRP A 104 -1.95 -20.44 9.30
C TRP A 104 -0.74 -20.27 8.38
N SER A 105 -0.82 -20.84 7.18
CA SER A 105 0.26 -21.04 6.20
C SER A 105 1.00 -19.77 5.71
N ARG A 106 0.58 -18.58 6.15
CA ARG A 106 1.14 -17.29 5.75
C ARG A 106 1.74 -16.48 6.91
N ILE A 107 1.71 -17.02 8.13
CA ILE A 107 2.40 -16.43 9.28
C ILE A 107 3.80 -17.04 9.36
N GLU A 108 4.82 -16.18 9.30
CA GLU A 108 6.21 -16.53 9.67
C GLU A 108 6.51 -16.16 11.12
#